data_AF-A0A5J5FGJ2-F1
#
_entry.id   AF-A0A5J5FGJ2-F1
#
_cell.length_a   1.000
_cell.length_b   1.000
_cell.length_c   1.000
_cell.angle_alpha   90.00
_cell.angle_beta   90.00
_cell.angle_gamma   90.00
#
_symmetry.space_group_name_H-M   'P 1'
#
loop_
_entity.id
_entity.type
_entity.pdbx_description
1 polymer ?
#
loop_
_entity_poly.entity_id
_entity_poly.type
_entity_poly.pdbx_seq_one_letter_code
_entity_poly.pdbx_strand_id
1 'polypeptide(L)'
;MAFPGGNFPTDGELVEFETEEEPKWITVKLKDGSVLQIKMEIVSILRNGNDPNTGIPNYMIQATNIIRLVKVPKELIVKPKKGNEQGGQLYR
;
A
#
# COMPACT_ATOMS: atom_id res chain seq x y z
N MET A 1 15.50 2.42 13.64
CA MET A 1 14.12 2.95 13.51
C MET A 1 13.26 1.84 12.95
N ALA A 2 12.19 1.43 13.63
CA ALA A 2 11.31 0.37 13.18
C ALA A 2 10.16 0.97 12.35
N PHE A 3 10.01 0.54 11.10
CA PHE A 3 8.86 0.90 10.28
C PHE A 3 7.62 0.15 10.80
N PRO A 4 6.53 0.84 11.17
CA PRO A 4 5.35 0.20 11.74
C PRO A 4 4.68 -0.68 10.67
N GLY A 5 4.61 -2.00 10.94
CA GLY A 5 3.84 -2.96 10.14
C GLY A 5 4.64 -3.97 9.29
N GLY A 6 5.97 -3.88 9.25
CA GLY A 6 6.82 -4.87 8.57
C GLY A 6 7.57 -5.75 9.57
N ASN A 7 7.26 -7.05 9.63
CA ASN A 7 8.05 -8.02 10.37
C ASN A 7 9.33 -8.34 9.55
N PHE A 8 10.26 -7.39 9.51
CA PHE A 8 11.56 -7.61 8.86
C PHE A 8 12.43 -8.53 9.76
N PRO A 9 13.07 -9.56 9.19
CA PRO A 9 14.20 -10.20 9.86
C PRO A 9 15.27 -9.14 10.10
N THR A 10 15.82 -9.11 11.30
CA THR A 10 16.78 -8.11 11.78
C THR A 10 18.12 -8.12 11.04
N ASP A 11 18.36 -9.17 10.25
CA ASP A 11 19.69 -9.50 9.71
C ASP A 11 19.81 -9.14 8.22
N GLY A 12 18.77 -8.55 7.61
CA GLY A 12 18.81 -8.09 6.22
C GLY A 12 19.40 -6.69 6.07
N GLU A 13 20.23 -6.48 5.06
CA GLU A 13 20.79 -5.17 4.72
C GLU A 13 19.82 -4.40 3.81
N LEU A 14 19.55 -3.13 4.14
CA LEU A 14 18.74 -2.25 3.30
C LEU A 14 19.53 -1.89 2.04
N VAL A 15 18.89 -2.02 0.88
CA VAL A 15 19.47 -1.75 -0.43
C VAL A 15 18.82 -0.51 -1.03
N GLU A 16 19.64 0.46 -1.41
CA GLU A 16 19.18 1.60 -2.21
C GLU A 16 18.80 1.13 -3.62
N PHE A 17 17.72 1.67 -4.16
CA PHE A 17 17.21 1.28 -5.47
C PHE A 17 16.65 2.49 -6.22
N GLU A 18 16.66 2.38 -7.53
CA GLU A 18 16.00 3.30 -8.44
C GLU A 18 15.07 2.51 -9.36
N THR A 19 13.96 3.12 -9.75
CA THR A 19 13.01 2.52 -10.70
C THR A 19 13.20 3.15 -12.07
N GLU A 20 13.37 2.33 -13.11
CA GLU A 20 13.49 2.83 -14.49
C GLU A 20 12.23 3.58 -14.95
N GLU A 21 11.06 3.13 -14.48
CA GLU A 21 9.77 3.76 -14.76
C GLU A 21 9.01 4.04 -13.47
N GLU A 22 8.28 5.16 -13.44
CA GLU A 22 7.33 5.42 -12.36
C GLU A 22 6.18 4.41 -12.39
N PRO A 23 5.69 3.95 -11.22
CA PRO A 23 4.55 3.05 -11.18
C PRO A 23 3.29 3.66 -11.79
N LYS A 24 2.66 2.91 -12.70
CA LYS A 24 1.47 3.35 -13.44
C LYS A 24 0.18 3.01 -12.69
N TRP A 25 -0.82 3.88 -12.83
CA TRP A 25 -2.16 3.63 -12.31
C TRP A 25 -2.91 2.62 -13.18
N ILE A 26 -3.37 1.54 -12.58
CA ILE A 26 -4.28 0.58 -13.19
C ILE A 26 -5.71 1.04 -12.89
N THR A 27 -6.50 1.29 -13.94
CA THR A 27 -7.91 1.65 -13.79
C THR A 27 -8.78 0.39 -13.86
N VAL A 28 -9.55 0.14 -12.80
CA VAL A 28 -10.44 -1.02 -12.68
C VAL A 28 -11.90 -0.54 -12.68
N LYS A 29 -12.70 -1.04 -13.63
CA LYS A 29 -14.14 -0.79 -13.70
C LYS A 29 -14.87 -1.99 -13.09
N LEU A 30 -15.62 -1.76 -12.03
CA LEU A 30 -16.39 -2.81 -11.35
C LEU A 30 -17.79 -2.95 -11.98
N LYS A 31 -18.39 -4.14 -11.81
CA LYS A 31 -19.73 -4.45 -12.35
C LYS A 31 -20.85 -3.59 -11.75
N ASP A 32 -20.64 -3.05 -10.56
CA ASP A 32 -21.56 -2.13 -9.89
C ASP A 32 -21.50 -0.70 -10.43
N GLY A 33 -20.59 -0.40 -11.37
CA GLY A 33 -20.39 0.93 -11.94
C GLY A 33 -19.35 1.79 -11.22
N SER A 34 -18.72 1.28 -10.15
CA SER A 34 -17.60 1.91 -9.47
C SER A 34 -16.34 1.87 -10.32
N VAL A 35 -15.46 2.87 -10.13
CA VAL A 35 -14.15 2.91 -10.78
C VAL A 35 -13.08 3.09 -9.72
N LEU A 36 -12.13 2.17 -9.68
CA LEU A 36 -10.96 2.21 -8.83
C LEU A 36 -9.72 2.53 -9.65
N GLN A 37 -8.73 3.13 -9.00
CA GLN A 37 -7.37 3.17 -9.49
C GLN A 37 -6.42 2.62 -8.45
N ILE A 38 -5.50 1.77 -8.90
CA ILE A 38 -4.54 1.06 -8.06
C ILE A 38 -3.15 1.34 -8.61
N LYS A 39 -2.21 1.69 -7.74
CA LYS A 39 -0.79 1.87 -8.06
C LYS A 39 0.04 1.15 -7.00
N MET A 40 1.01 0.36 -7.42
CA MET A 40 1.94 -0.34 -6.52
C MET A 40 3.20 0.50 -6.34
N GLU A 41 3.63 0.71 -5.10
CA GLU A 41 4.84 1.45 -4.76
C GLU A 41 5.80 0.52 -4.01
N ILE A 42 7.07 0.50 -4.42
CA ILE A 42 8.12 -0.21 -3.69
C ILE A 42 8.55 0.69 -2.53
N VAL A 43 8.54 0.15 -1.31
CA VAL A 43 8.87 0.87 -0.08
C VAL A 43 10.31 0.60 0.33
N SER A 44 10.74 -0.67 0.25
CA SER A 44 12.11 -1.06 0.61
C SER A 44 12.50 -2.36 -0.08
N ILE A 45 13.81 -2.51 -0.31
CA ILE A 45 14.42 -3.76 -0.74
C ILE A 45 15.47 -4.13 0.29
N LEU A 46 15.41 -5.36 0.81
CA LEU A 46 16.41 -5.90 1.71
C LEU A 46 17.14 -7.05 1.03
N ARG A 47 18.47 -7.10 1.18
CA ARG A 47 19.25 -8.27 0.84
C ARG A 47 19.45 -9.12 2.08
N ASN A 48 19.10 -10.40 2.01
CA ASN A 48 19.24 -11.33 3.12
C ASN A 48 20.01 -12.59 2.71
N GLY A 49 21.33 -12.48 2.73
CA GLY A 49 22.23 -13.57 2.37
C GLY A 49 22.11 -14.00 0.90
N ASN A 50 22.62 -15.19 0.64
CA ASN A 50 22.62 -15.81 -0.68
C ASN A 50 22.06 -17.23 -0.59
N ASP A 51 21.44 -17.72 -1.65
CA ASP A 51 21.03 -19.11 -1.78
C ASP A 51 22.25 -20.05 -1.66
N PRO A 52 22.21 -21.08 -0.80
CA PRO A 52 23.39 -21.88 -0.49
C PRO A 52 23.83 -22.82 -1.62
N ASN A 53 22.97 -23.11 -2.59
CA ASN A 53 23.28 -24.03 -3.70
C ASN A 53 23.76 -23.30 -4.94
N THR A 54 23.26 -22.08 -5.17
CA THR A 54 23.50 -21.29 -6.38
C THR A 54 24.37 -20.06 -6.12
N GLY A 55 24.48 -19.62 -4.87
CA GLY A 55 25.20 -18.40 -4.50
C GLY A 55 24.50 -17.11 -4.91
N ILE A 56 23.27 -17.16 -5.42
CA ILE A 56 22.51 -15.97 -5.86
C ILE A 56 22.01 -15.19 -4.64
N PRO A 57 22.11 -13.85 -4.60
CA PRO A 57 21.60 -13.06 -3.49
C PRO A 57 20.07 -13.20 -3.35
N ASN A 58 19.60 -13.34 -2.11
CA ASN A 58 18.17 -13.34 -1.81
C ASN A 58 17.73 -11.90 -1.51
N TYR A 59 16.75 -11.41 -2.27
CA TYR A 59 16.15 -10.11 -2.04
C TYR A 59 14.73 -10.26 -1.52
N MET A 60 14.40 -9.50 -0.49
CA MET A 60 13.04 -9.31 -0.02
C MET A 60 12.56 -7.92 -0.44
N ILE A 61 11.42 -7.87 -1.11
CA ILE A 61 10.84 -6.62 -1.60
C ILE A 61 9.59 -6.33 -0.78
N GLN A 62 9.56 -5.17 -0.13
CA GLN A 62 8.33 -4.64 0.44
C GLN A 62 7.71 -3.66 -0.54
N ALA A 63 6.48 -3.96 -0.95
CA ALA A 63 5.67 -3.07 -1.78
C ALA A 63 4.31 -2.84 -1.12
N THR A 64 3.73 -1.66 -1.36
CA THR A 64 2.41 -1.27 -0.88
C THR A 64 1.53 -0.83 -2.05
N ASN A 65 0.23 -1.08 -1.94
CA ASN A 65 -0.73 -0.62 -2.92
C ASN A 65 -1.36 0.70 -2.47
N ILE A 66 -1.26 1.73 -3.29
CA ILE A 66 -2.05 2.95 -3.18
C ILE A 66 -3.34 2.74 -3.98
N ILE A 67 -4.48 2.82 -3.31
CA ILE A 67 -5.80 2.59 -3.90
C ILE A 67 -6.63 3.86 -3.76
N ARG A 68 -7.26 4.29 -4.86
CA ARG A 68 -8.22 5.41 -4.85
C ARG A 68 -9.51 5.04 -5.56
N LEU A 69 -10.62 5.54 -5.01
CA LEU A 69 -11.95 5.42 -5.57
C LEU A 69 -12.21 6.65 -6.45
N VAL A 70 -12.33 6.44 -7.77
CA VAL A 70 -12.48 7.50 -8.77
C VAL A 70 -13.96 7.82 -9.01
N LYS A 71 -14.80 6.79 -9.03
CA LYS A 71 -16.25 6.93 -9.23
C LYS A 71 -16.98 5.98 -8.31
N VAL A 72 -18.04 6.48 -7.70
CA VAL A 72 -19.01 5.70 -6.92
C VAL A 72 -20.41 5.99 -7.46
N PRO A 73 -21.19 4.95 -7.82
CA PRO A 73 -22.62 5.09 -8.06
C PRO A 73 -23.35 5.68 -6.85
N LYS A 74 -24.32 6.57 -7.09
CA LYS A 74 -25.01 7.33 -6.02
C LYS A 74 -25.78 6.41 -5.07
N GLU A 75 -26.30 5.32 -5.60
CA GLU A 75 -27.01 4.25 -4.91
C GLU A 75 -26.15 3.53 -3.87
N LEU A 76 -24.82 3.52 -4.02
CA LEU A 76 -23.89 2.95 -3.05
C LEU A 76 -23.46 3.96 -1.97
N ILE A 77 -23.78 5.24 -2.15
CA ILE A 77 -23.46 6.29 -1.18
C ILE A 77 -24.53 6.29 -0.08
N VAL A 78 -24.24 5.62 1.03
CA VAL A 78 -25.09 5.69 2.22
C VAL A 78 -24.94 7.08 2.85
N LYS A 79 -26.06 7.79 3.01
CA LYS A 79 -26.06 9.07 3.74
C LYS A 79 -25.60 8.81 5.18
N PRO A 80 -24.70 9.64 5.75
CA PRO A 80 -24.33 9.52 7.14
C PRO A 80 -25.62 9.54 7.97
N LYS A 81 -25.84 8.51 8.80
CA LYS A 81 -26.87 8.60 9.84
C LYS A 81 -26.52 9.83 10.64
N LYS A 82 -27.47 10.76 10.83
CA LYS A 82 -27.30 11.87 11.77
C LYS A 82 -26.86 11.24 13.09
N GLY A 83 -25.58 11.39 13.43
CA GLY A 83 -25.08 10.98 14.73
C GLY A 83 -25.86 11.77 15.77
N ASN A 84 -26.30 11.09 16.82
CA ASN A 84 -26.72 11.78 18.04
C ASN A 84 -25.73 12.89 18.37
N GLU A 85 -26.23 14.08 18.66
CA GLU A 85 -25.51 15.29 19.06
C GLU A 85 -24.87 15.16 20.46
N GLN A 86 -24.23 14.03 20.77
CA GLN A 86 -23.54 13.78 22.03
C GLN A 86 -22.17 13.17 21.75
N GLY A 87 -21.22 14.04 21.43
CA GLY A 87 -19.82 13.69 21.27
C GLY A 87 -19.00 14.97 21.27
N GLY A 88 -18.55 15.37 22.45
CA GLY A 88 -17.99 16.68 22.75
C GLY A 88 -16.82 17.10 21.88
N GLN A 89 -16.71 18.42 21.79
CA GLN A 89 -15.62 19.23 21.25
C GLN A 89 -14.23 18.65 21.58
N LEU A 90 -13.61 17.95 20.63
CA LEU A 90 -12.24 17.44 20.73
C LEU A 90 -11.27 18.32 19.95
N TYR A 91 -11.22 19.62 20.27
CA TYR A 91 -10.04 20.45 20.02
C TYR A 91 -9.98 21.51 21.12
N ARG A 92 -8.97 21.39 21.98
CA ARG A 92 -8.44 22.48 22.80
C ARG A 92 -6.93 22.49 22.59
#